data_AF-A0A662APJ8-F1
#
_entry.id   AF-A0A662APJ8-F1
#
_cell.length_a   1.000
_cell.length_b   1.000
_cell.length_c   1.000
_cell.angle_alpha   90.00
_cell.angle_beta   90.00
_cell.angle_gamma   90.00
#
_symmetry.space_group_name_H-M   'P 1'
#
loop_
_entity.id
_entity.type
_entity.pdbx_description
1 polymer ?
#
loop_
_entity_poly.entity_id
_entity_poly.type
_entity_poly.pdbx_seq_one_letter_code
_entity_poly.pdbx_strand_id
1 'polypeptide(L)'
;MLLNTYNIVFNQSSMVYDNLLFLQGQKIADRYFQKIESELLGDPPVHYFSKIETDYSNIDTTMTVNNVIFNINLDSNYCDSLGASLVFPNLNDTLYQKLDIRINCLSTSLDTLYIGTLNSPFSKVFINRGF
;
A
#
# COMPACT_ATOMS: atom_id res chain seq x y z
N MET A 1 -25.96 3.66 -35.08
CA MET A 1 -24.48 3.68 -35.15
C MET A 1 -23.89 4.73 -34.20
N LEU A 2 -24.38 5.99 -34.21
CA LEU A 2 -23.92 7.06 -33.31
C LEU A 2 -24.03 6.74 -31.80
N LEU A 3 -25.13 6.12 -31.37
CA LEU A 3 -25.37 5.74 -29.97
C LEU A 3 -24.36 4.69 -29.45
N ASN A 4 -23.98 3.73 -30.30
CA ASN A 4 -22.95 2.74 -29.93
C ASN A 4 -21.58 3.40 -29.82
N THR A 5 -21.25 4.33 -30.73
CA THR A 5 -19.99 5.09 -30.64
C THR A 5 -19.93 5.92 -29.36
N TYR A 6 -21.03 6.56 -28.97
CA TYR A 6 -21.09 7.34 -27.73
C TYR A 6 -20.88 6.47 -26.48
N ASN A 7 -21.55 5.32 -26.40
CA ASN A 7 -21.39 4.38 -25.28
C ASN A 7 -19.96 3.80 -25.21
N ILE A 8 -19.33 3.52 -26.34
CA ILE A 8 -17.94 3.02 -26.39
C ILE A 8 -16.96 4.09 -25.86
N VAL A 9 -17.10 5.34 -26.30
CA VAL A 9 -16.23 6.44 -25.86
C VAL A 9 -16.40 6.72 -24.37
N PHE A 10 -17.63 6.68 -23.86
CA PHE A 10 -17.91 6.88 -22.45
C PHE A 10 -17.26 5.78 -21.57
N ASN A 11 -17.42 4.51 -21.96
CA ASN A 11 -16.81 3.39 -21.24
C ASN A 11 -15.28 3.45 -21.27
N GLN A 12 -14.69 3.78 -22.42
CA GLN A 12 -13.25 3.96 -22.54
C GLN A 12 -12.74 5.11 -21.66
N SER A 13 -13.48 6.22 -21.60
CA SER A 13 -13.12 7.34 -20.74
C SER A 13 -13.15 6.95 -19.26
N SER A 14 -14.17 6.21 -18.81
CA SER A 14 -14.25 5.72 -17.42
C SER A 14 -13.06 4.82 -17.08
N MET A 15 -12.72 3.87 -17.98
CA MET A 15 -11.57 2.99 -17.78
C MET A 15 -10.24 3.77 -17.70
N VAL A 16 -10.07 4.82 -18.50
CA VAL A 16 -8.86 5.67 -18.43
C VAL A 16 -8.80 6.39 -17.08
N TYR A 17 -9.91 6.94 -16.59
CA TYR A 17 -9.94 7.60 -15.28
C TYR A 17 -9.65 6.64 -14.13
N ASP A 18 -10.24 5.44 -14.13
CA ASP A 18 -9.98 4.43 -13.09
C ASP A 18 -8.51 3.98 -13.11
N ASN A 19 -7.90 3.83 -14.30
CA ASN A 19 -6.48 3.54 -14.42
C ASN A 19 -5.59 4.67 -13.86
N LEU A 20 -5.97 5.94 -14.04
CA LEU A 20 -5.26 7.07 -13.43
C LEU A 20 -5.33 7.01 -11.90
N LEU A 21 -6.49 6.66 -11.34
CA LEU A 21 -6.65 6.47 -9.89
C LEU A 21 -5.81 5.29 -9.38
N PHE A 22 -5.75 4.18 -10.11
CA PHE A 22 -4.86 3.06 -9.81
C PHE A 22 -3.39 3.47 -9.76
N LEU A 23 -2.91 4.18 -10.78
CA LEU A 23 -1.53 4.69 -10.82
C LEU A 23 -1.26 5.66 -9.68
N GLN A 24 -2.26 6.46 -9.30
CA GLN A 24 -2.15 7.38 -8.17
C GLN A 24 -2.06 6.63 -6.84
N GLY A 25 -2.87 5.59 -6.63
CA GLY A 25 -2.77 4.72 -5.47
C GLY A 25 -1.42 4.01 -5.37
N GLN A 26 -0.86 3.53 -6.49
CA GLN A 26 0.49 2.95 -6.53
C GLN A 26 1.55 3.96 -6.07
N LYS A 27 1.50 5.21 -6.56
CA LYS A 27 2.42 6.27 -6.13
C LYS A 27 2.29 6.60 -4.63
N ILE A 28 1.08 6.51 -4.08
CA ILE A 28 0.85 6.70 -2.64
C ILE A 28 1.50 5.56 -1.85
N ALA A 29 1.33 4.31 -2.28
CA ALA A 29 1.98 3.15 -1.65
C ALA A 29 3.52 3.28 -1.70
N ASP A 30 4.08 3.62 -2.86
CA ASP A 30 5.52 3.85 -3.03
C ASP A 30 6.05 4.96 -2.12
N ARG A 31 5.28 6.04 -1.95
CA ARG A 31 5.64 7.11 -1.02
C ARG A 31 5.76 6.61 0.42
N TYR A 32 4.87 5.73 0.88
CA TYR A 32 4.96 5.15 2.21
C TYR A 32 6.17 4.23 2.35
N PHE A 33 6.45 3.39 1.35
CA PHE A 33 7.65 2.56 1.35
C PHE A 33 8.92 3.41 1.44
N GLN A 34 9.03 4.45 0.61
CA GLN A 34 10.19 5.35 0.62
C GLN A 34 10.32 6.12 1.94
N LYS A 35 9.19 6.56 2.52
CA LYS A 35 9.18 7.23 3.83
C LYS A 35 9.79 6.32 4.89
N ILE A 36 9.31 5.07 4.99
CA ILE A 36 9.80 4.10 5.97
C ILE A 36 11.27 3.77 5.72
N GLU A 37 11.71 3.60 4.46
CA GLU A 37 13.12 3.42 4.13
C GLU A 37 13.99 4.61 4.57
N SER A 38 13.50 5.83 4.38
CA SER A 38 14.23 7.04 4.78
C SER A 38 14.35 7.18 6.29
N GLU A 39 13.31 6.80 7.04
CA GLU A 39 13.30 6.79 8.51
C GLU A 39 14.27 5.75 9.07
N LEU A 40 14.43 4.63 8.37
CA LEU A 40 15.38 3.56 8.70
C LEU A 40 16.84 3.90 8.38
N LEU A 41 17.09 4.63 7.29
CA LEU A 41 18.44 5.00 6.84
C LEU A 41 18.95 6.33 7.42
N GLY A 42 18.12 7.07 8.15
CA GLY A 42 18.49 8.36 8.74
C GLY A 42 19.59 8.27 9.80
N ASP A 43 20.28 9.39 10.04
CA ASP A 43 21.29 9.53 11.11
C ASP A 43 20.88 10.62 12.12
N PRO A 44 20.61 10.31 13.39
CA PRO A 44 20.56 8.95 13.96
C PRO A 44 19.31 8.19 13.48
N PRO A 45 19.37 6.85 13.36
CA PRO A 45 18.20 6.05 12.98
C PRO A 45 17.12 6.20 14.06
N VAL A 46 16.01 6.84 13.72
CA VAL A 46 14.95 7.20 14.69
C VAL A 46 14.02 6.01 14.99
N HIS A 47 14.03 5.00 14.11
CA HIS A 47 13.16 3.83 14.21
C HIS A 47 13.96 2.54 14.09
N TYR A 48 13.98 1.74 15.16
CA TYR A 48 14.34 0.32 15.08
C TYR A 48 13.24 -0.41 14.30
N PHE A 49 13.55 -1.50 13.59
CA PHE A 49 12.55 -2.23 12.78
C PHE A 49 11.37 -2.75 13.62
N SER A 50 11.57 -3.16 14.88
CA SER A 50 10.47 -3.50 15.81
C SER A 50 9.46 -2.36 16.02
N LYS A 51 9.90 -1.12 15.87
CA LYS A 51 9.03 0.07 15.94
C LYS A 51 8.20 0.23 14.66
N ILE A 52 8.62 -0.28 13.51
CA ILE A 52 7.77 -0.29 12.29
C ILE A 52 6.55 -1.17 12.51
N GLU A 53 6.69 -2.29 13.21
CA GLU A 53 5.55 -3.17 13.49
C GLU A 53 4.58 -2.40 14.39
N THR A 54 5.11 -1.88 15.49
CA THR A 54 4.33 -1.09 16.45
C THR A 54 3.64 0.12 15.81
N ASP A 55 4.34 0.85 14.96
CA ASP A 55 3.89 2.12 14.37
C ASP A 55 3.09 1.94 13.07
N TYR A 56 3.04 0.76 12.45
CA TYR A 56 2.35 0.57 11.16
C TYR A 56 1.47 -0.68 11.09
N SER A 57 1.37 -1.50 12.15
CA SER A 57 0.40 -2.59 12.22
C SER A 57 -1.02 -2.05 12.35
N ASN A 58 -1.91 -2.48 11.44
CA ASN A 58 -3.32 -2.09 11.38
C ASN A 58 -3.56 -0.57 11.43
N ILE A 59 -2.74 0.21 10.72
CA ILE A 59 -2.90 1.66 10.64
C ILE A 59 -3.78 2.05 9.46
N ASP A 60 -4.83 2.82 9.75
CA ASP A 60 -5.70 3.40 8.75
C ASP A 60 -5.50 4.91 8.66
N THR A 61 -5.18 5.41 7.47
CA THR A 61 -4.95 6.83 7.18
C THR A 61 -5.71 7.26 5.94
N THR A 62 -5.92 8.57 5.79
CA THR A 62 -6.55 9.13 4.59
C THR A 62 -5.61 10.14 3.92
N MET A 63 -5.62 10.15 2.59
CA MET A 63 -4.90 11.14 1.79
C MET A 63 -5.83 11.67 0.70
N THR A 64 -5.92 12.99 0.59
CA THR A 64 -6.67 13.62 -0.49
C THR A 64 -5.72 14.06 -1.58
N VAL A 65 -5.93 13.61 -2.81
CA VAL A 65 -5.18 14.06 -3.99
C VAL A 65 -6.17 14.39 -5.10
N ASN A 66 -6.07 15.58 -5.68
CA ASN A 66 -6.97 16.05 -6.74
C ASN A 66 -8.46 15.90 -6.38
N ASN A 67 -8.84 16.22 -5.15
CA ASN A 67 -10.21 16.09 -4.62
C ASN A 67 -10.76 14.65 -4.55
N VAL A 68 -9.89 13.64 -4.66
CA VAL A 68 -10.22 12.23 -4.43
C VAL A 68 -9.61 11.80 -3.09
N ILE A 69 -10.44 11.20 -2.23
CA ILE A 69 -10.01 10.67 -0.93
C ILE A 69 -9.58 9.22 -1.13
N PHE A 70 -8.33 8.93 -0.78
CA PHE A 70 -7.77 7.59 -0.70
C PHE A 70 -7.69 7.18 0.76
N ASN A 71 -8.35 6.07 1.12
CA ASN A 71 -8.18 5.43 2.42
C ASN A 71 -7.07 4.39 2.28
N ILE A 72 -6.05 4.50 3.10
CA ILE A 72 -4.85 3.68 3.09
C ILE A 72 -4.82 2.88 4.38
N ASN A 73 -4.75 1.56 4.27
CA ASN A 73 -4.68 0.62 5.37
C ASN A 73 -3.31 -0.06 5.29
N LEU A 74 -2.46 0.21 6.27
CA LEU A 74 -1.14 -0.40 6.43
C LEU A 74 -1.25 -1.54 7.44
N ASP A 75 -0.60 -2.65 7.13
CA ASP A 75 -0.43 -3.75 8.07
C ASP A 75 1.01 -4.24 8.03
N SER A 76 1.61 -4.44 9.19
CA SER A 76 2.98 -4.88 9.29
C SER A 76 3.08 -6.10 10.17
N ASN A 77 3.85 -7.10 9.71
CA ASN A 77 4.03 -8.37 10.38
C ASN A 77 5.47 -8.87 10.16
N TYR A 78 6.04 -9.58 11.14
CA TYR A 78 7.29 -10.33 10.93
C TYR A 78 7.12 -11.40 9.86
N CYS A 79 8.19 -11.63 9.10
CA CYS A 79 8.21 -12.61 8.03
C CYS A 79 9.58 -13.28 7.90
N ASP A 80 9.67 -14.31 7.06
CA ASP A 80 10.96 -14.84 6.60
C ASP A 80 11.54 -13.98 5.45
N SER A 81 12.70 -14.38 4.93
CA SER A 81 13.37 -13.72 3.80
C SER A 81 12.58 -13.77 2.49
N LEU A 82 11.55 -14.61 2.41
CA LEU A 82 10.66 -14.76 1.26
C LEU A 82 9.34 -13.97 1.45
N GLY A 83 9.13 -13.35 2.62
CA GLY A 83 7.92 -12.58 2.92
C GLY A 83 6.72 -13.43 3.37
N ALA A 84 6.94 -14.69 3.76
CA ALA A 84 5.91 -15.53 4.35
C ALA A 84 5.71 -15.17 5.83
N SER A 85 4.45 -14.94 6.23
CA SER A 85 4.10 -14.67 7.63
C SER A 85 4.32 -15.92 8.46
N LEU A 86 5.08 -15.78 9.55
CA LEU A 86 5.38 -16.86 10.47
C LEU A 86 4.19 -17.06 11.41
N VAL A 87 3.29 -17.97 11.08
CA VAL A 87 2.19 -18.37 11.98
C VAL A 87 2.74 -19.25 13.12
N PHE A 88 3.50 -18.66 14.07
CA PHE A 88 3.96 -19.18 15.38
C PHE A 88 4.71 -20.55 15.45
N PRO A 89 5.58 -20.82 16.47
CA PRO A 89 6.39 -19.95 17.29
C PRO A 89 7.89 -20.23 17.02
N ASN A 90 8.52 -19.43 16.17
CA ASN A 90 9.97 -19.24 16.24
C ASN A 90 10.22 -17.73 16.17
N LEU A 91 10.02 -17.11 17.32
CA LEU A 91 10.20 -15.69 17.66
C LEU A 91 11.64 -15.17 17.46
N ASN A 92 12.46 -15.81 16.62
CA ASN A 92 13.87 -15.52 16.49
C ASN A 92 14.27 -14.96 15.12
N ASP A 93 13.37 -14.98 14.12
CA ASP A 93 13.64 -14.33 12.84
C ASP A 93 13.04 -12.91 12.82
N THR A 94 13.53 -12.07 13.74
CA THR A 94 13.28 -10.62 13.75
C THR A 94 14.07 -9.89 12.66
N LEU A 95 14.65 -10.65 11.71
CA LEU A 95 15.52 -10.13 10.66
C LEU A 95 14.73 -9.57 9.48
N TYR A 96 13.46 -9.97 9.30
CA TYR A 96 12.66 -9.48 8.19
C TYR A 96 11.27 -9.05 8.65
N GLN A 97 10.78 -8.00 7.99
CA GLN A 97 9.48 -7.44 8.26
C GLN A 97 8.79 -7.13 6.96
N LYS A 98 7.56 -7.60 6.82
CA LYS A 98 6.71 -7.33 5.68
C LYS A 98 5.76 -6.19 6.02
N LEU A 99 5.63 -5.25 5.10
CA LEU A 99 4.62 -4.20 5.15
C LEU A 99 3.67 -4.37 3.98
N ASP A 100 2.38 -4.48 4.28
CA ASP A 100 1.28 -4.62 3.35
C ASP A 100 0.45 -3.34 3.34
N ILE A 101 0.23 -2.78 2.15
CA ILE A 101 -0.57 -1.57 1.95
C ILE A 101 -1.78 -1.92 1.08
N ARG A 102 -2.95 -1.56 1.57
CA ARG A 102 -4.24 -1.71 0.88
C ARG A 102 -4.89 -0.34 0.78
N ILE A 103 -5.22 0.08 -0.43
CA ILE A 103 -5.80 1.40 -0.67
C ILE A 103 -7.19 1.22 -1.27
N ASN A 104 -8.14 2.04 -0.85
CA ASN A 104 -9.41 2.17 -1.56
C ASN A 104 -9.77 3.65 -1.76
N CYS A 105 -10.50 3.92 -2.84
CA CYS A 105 -11.04 5.24 -3.13
C CYS A 105 -12.37 5.10 -3.87
N LEU A 106 -13.15 6.17 -3.95
CA LEU A 106 -14.34 6.19 -4.80
C LEU A 106 -13.93 6.41 -6.26
N SER A 107 -14.41 5.55 -7.15
CA SER A 107 -14.32 5.69 -8.59
C SER A 107 -15.20 6.84 -9.08
N THR A 108 -14.95 7.27 -10.32
CA THR A 108 -15.83 8.20 -11.06
C THR A 108 -17.25 7.65 -11.28
N SER A 109 -17.44 6.32 -11.24
CA SER A 109 -18.78 5.69 -11.25
C SER A 109 -19.48 5.69 -9.89
N LEU A 110 -18.83 6.22 -8.85
CA LEU A 110 -19.21 6.15 -7.43
C LEU A 110 -19.09 4.74 -6.80
N ASP A 111 -18.53 3.78 -7.52
CA ASP A 111 -18.16 2.47 -6.96
C ASP A 111 -16.86 2.56 -6.16
N THR A 112 -16.64 1.63 -5.22
CA THR A 112 -15.36 1.56 -4.50
C THR A 112 -14.32 0.88 -5.38
N LEU A 113 -13.25 1.61 -5.69
CA LEU A 113 -12.08 1.10 -6.36
C LEU A 113 -11.08 0.59 -5.32
N TYR A 114 -10.72 -0.69 -5.40
CA TYR A 114 -9.72 -1.31 -4.53
C TYR A 114 -8.37 -1.36 -5.25
N ILE A 115 -7.37 -0.73 -4.65
CA ILE A 115 -5.99 -0.63 -5.12
C ILE A 115 -5.14 -1.45 -4.14
N GLY A 116 -4.92 -2.72 -4.50
CA GLY A 116 -4.49 -3.75 -3.56
C GLY A 116 -5.70 -4.36 -2.83
N THR A 117 -5.68 -5.67 -2.64
CA THR A 117 -6.78 -6.40 -1.96
C THR A 117 -6.27 -7.12 -0.72
N LEU A 118 -7.18 -7.67 0.08
CA LEU A 118 -6.80 -8.49 1.23
C LEU A 118 -5.85 -9.64 0.85
N ASN A 119 -6.07 -10.24 -0.32
CA ASN A 119 -5.30 -11.39 -0.81
C ASN A 119 -4.13 -10.99 -1.72
N SER A 120 -4.06 -9.72 -2.12
CA SER A 120 -3.01 -9.19 -3.00
C SER A 120 -2.75 -7.71 -2.66
N PRO A 121 -2.21 -7.42 -1.46
CA PRO A 121 -1.82 -6.07 -1.09
C PRO A 121 -0.54 -5.66 -1.85
N PHE A 122 -0.21 -4.37 -1.80
CA PHE A 122 1.15 -3.94 -2.13
C PHE A 122 2.07 -4.32 -0.97
N SER A 123 2.99 -5.23 -1.22
CA SER A 123 3.89 -5.75 -0.20
C SER A 123 5.33 -5.33 -0.46
N LYS A 124 6.06 -4.96 0.60
CA LYS A 124 7.51 -4.84 0.58
C LYS A 124 8.11 -5.48 1.82
N VAL A 125 9.21 -6.21 1.63
CA VAL A 125 9.96 -6.83 2.73
C VAL A 125 11.17 -5.95 3.03
N PHE A 126 11.33 -5.63 4.31
CA PHE A 126 12.44 -4.90 4.87
C PHE A 126 13.34 -5.86 5.66
N ILE A 127 14.65 -5.65 5.60
CA ILE A 127 15.64 -6.44 6.33
C ILE A 127 16.19 -5.63 7.51
N ASN A 128 16.06 -6.18 8.72
CA ASN A 128 16.70 -5.71 9.92
C ASN A 128 18.19 -6.08 9.88
N ARG A 129 19.00 -5.10 9.45
CA ARG A 129 20.44 -5.13 9.70
C ARG A 129 20.63 -4.61 11.12
N GLY A 130 20.70 -5.52 12.08
CA GLY A 130 20.91 -5.17 13.48
C GLY A 130 22.08 -4.19 13.63
N PHE A 131 21.79 -3.01 14.14
CA PHE A 131 22.77 -2.07 14.68
C PHE A 131 22.58 -2.04 16.20
#